data_AF-A0A939USI8-F1
#
_entry.id   AF-A0A939USI8-F1
#
_cell.length_a   1.000
_cell.length_b   1.000
_cell.length_c   1.000
_cell.angle_alpha   90.00
_cell.angle_beta   90.00
_cell.angle_gamma   90.00
#
_symmetry.space_group_name_H-M   'P 1'
#
loop_
_entity.id
_entity.type
_entity.pdbx_description
1 polymer ?
#
loop_
_entity_poly.entity_id
_entity_poly.type
_entity_poly.pdbx_seq_one_letter_code
_entity_poly.pdbx_strand_id
1 'polypeptide(L)'
;MQAWVLSVVAVIVLGVLLEIVLPSGKVAKYAKGAFSLVVVLVLVAPLPKLLKTEWNFDFSLAWQNANATFQEQTQDGFLQEKATEIEELLATIGFDVEVELEKGEGVFEVESATVCLYGDNSNAEDVKNAVALKLGIDKSKVKIIVRQARQNEH
;
A
#
# COMPACT_ATOMS: atom_id res chain seq x y z
N MET A 1 4.47 -23.94 -8.22
CA MET A 1 5.69 -23.49 -8.93
C MET A 1 6.95 -24.10 -8.30
N GLN A 2 7.18 -23.94 -6.99
CA GLN A 2 8.41 -24.40 -6.29
C GLN A 2 8.72 -25.91 -6.42
N ALA A 3 7.71 -26.79 -6.33
CA ALA A 3 7.93 -28.25 -6.38
C ALA A 3 8.48 -28.76 -7.74
N TRP A 4 8.09 -28.11 -8.84
CA TRP A 4 8.62 -28.45 -10.17
C TRP A 4 10.07 -27.99 -10.32
N VAL A 5 10.37 -26.76 -9.91
CA VAL A 5 11.75 -26.25 -9.90
C VAL A 5 12.64 -27.15 -9.04
N LEU A 6 12.16 -27.59 -7.87
CA LEU A 6 12.88 -28.53 -7.02
C LEU A 6 13.13 -29.89 -7.70
N SER A 7 12.15 -30.37 -8.47
CA SER A 7 12.28 -31.61 -9.26
C SER A 7 13.30 -31.49 -10.39
N VAL A 8 13.35 -30.35 -11.07
CA VAL A 8 14.37 -30.05 -12.10
C VAL A 8 15.76 -30.00 -11.46
N VAL A 9 15.90 -29.29 -10.35
CA VAL A 9 17.18 -29.19 -9.61
C VAL A 9 17.65 -30.57 -9.13
N ALA A 10 16.76 -31.39 -8.57
CA ALA A 10 17.10 -32.74 -8.13
C ALA A 10 17.61 -33.62 -9.28
N VAL A 11 16.97 -33.55 -10.45
CA VAL A 11 17.40 -34.29 -11.65
C VAL A 11 18.75 -33.78 -12.16
N ILE A 12 19.01 -32.48 -12.14
CA ILE A 12 20.31 -31.92 -12.56
C ILE A 12 21.43 -32.39 -11.61
N VAL A 13 21.21 -32.33 -10.30
CA VAL A 13 22.18 -32.80 -9.29
C VAL A 13 22.46 -34.29 -9.45
N LEU A 14 21.43 -35.10 -9.69
CA LEU A 14 21.58 -36.52 -10.03
C LEU A 14 22.40 -36.72 -11.31
N GLY A 15 22.26 -35.86 -12.30
CA GLY A 15 23.05 -35.90 -13.53
C GLY A 15 24.54 -35.67 -13.29
N VAL A 16 24.88 -34.70 -12.42
CA VAL A 16 26.28 -34.44 -12.03
C VAL A 16 26.85 -35.64 -11.27
N LEU A 17 26.09 -36.21 -10.34
CA LEU A 17 26.48 -37.45 -9.64
C LEU A 17 26.67 -38.62 -10.61
N LEU A 18 25.80 -38.75 -11.61
CA LEU A 18 25.90 -39.78 -12.65
C LEU A 18 27.19 -39.65 -13.45
N GLU A 19 27.62 -38.42 -13.76
CA GLU A 19 28.89 -38.17 -14.45
C GLU A 19 30.11 -38.54 -13.61
N ILE A 20 30.05 -38.34 -12.29
CA ILE A 20 31.14 -38.67 -11.36
C ILE A 20 31.23 -40.20 -11.16
N VAL A 21 30.08 -40.87 -11.03
CA VAL A 21 30.00 -42.31 -10.74
C VAL A 21 30.30 -43.17 -11.97
N LEU A 22 29.90 -42.73 -13.17
CA LEU A 22 30.13 -43.51 -14.38
C LEU A 22 31.56 -43.31 -14.94
N PRO A 23 32.39 -44.36 -14.99
CA PRO A 23 33.73 -44.28 -15.56
C PRO A 23 33.68 -43.98 -17.05
N SER A 24 34.69 -43.29 -17.56
CA SER A 24 34.84 -43.01 -18.99
C SER A 24 34.89 -44.32 -19.79
N GLY A 25 33.86 -44.57 -20.61
CA GLY A 25 33.71 -45.83 -21.33
C GLY A 25 32.46 -45.90 -22.22
N LYS A 26 32.29 -47.00 -22.96
CA LYS A 26 31.15 -47.18 -23.89
C LYS A 26 29.81 -47.12 -23.15
N VAL A 27 29.71 -47.72 -21.96
CA VAL A 27 28.50 -47.73 -21.12
C VAL A 27 28.10 -46.32 -20.66
N ALA A 28 29.08 -45.48 -20.31
CA ALA A 28 28.81 -44.09 -19.93
C ALA A 28 28.19 -43.26 -21.06
N LYS A 29 28.55 -43.53 -22.33
CA LYS A 29 27.93 -42.84 -23.47
C LYS A 29 26.45 -43.15 -23.60
N TYR A 30 26.06 -44.42 -23.44
CA TYR A 30 24.66 -44.83 -23.51
C TYR A 30 23.84 -44.32 -22.33
N ALA A 31 24.41 -44.38 -21.11
CA ALA A 31 23.75 -43.89 -19.90
C ALA A 31 23.55 -42.36 -19.93
N LYS A 32 24.55 -41.58 -20.37
CA LYS A 32 24.40 -40.13 -20.56
C LYS A 32 23.33 -39.79 -21.61
N GLY A 33 23.24 -40.56 -22.69
CA GLY A 33 22.19 -40.39 -23.69
C GLY A 33 20.79 -40.65 -23.14
N ALA A 34 20.59 -41.76 -22.44
CA ALA A 34 19.31 -42.07 -21.81
C ALA A 34 18.93 -41.04 -20.73
N PHE A 35 19.91 -40.60 -19.94
CA PHE A 35 19.70 -39.58 -18.91
C PHE A 35 19.33 -38.21 -19.50
N SER A 36 19.97 -37.82 -20.60
CA SER A 36 19.63 -36.58 -21.32
C SER A 36 18.16 -36.58 -21.78
N LEU A 37 17.64 -37.72 -22.23
CA LEU A 37 16.23 -37.85 -22.59
C LEU A 37 15.29 -37.63 -21.38
N VAL A 38 15.67 -38.16 -20.21
CA VAL A 38 14.91 -37.96 -18.96
C VAL A 38 14.89 -36.48 -18.56
N VAL A 39 16.03 -35.78 -18.67
CA VAL A 39 16.11 -34.33 -18.40
C VAL A 39 15.14 -33.56 -19.31
N VAL A 40 15.13 -33.85 -20.61
CA VAL A 40 14.22 -33.20 -21.57
C VAL A 40 12.76 -33.45 -21.20
N LEU A 41 12.38 -34.66 -20.80
CA LEU A 41 11.01 -34.97 -20.39
C LEU A 41 10.58 -34.19 -19.14
N VAL A 42 11.47 -34.03 -18.15
CA VAL A 42 11.20 -33.28 -16.92
C VAL A 42 11.04 -31.78 -17.20
N LEU A 43 11.77 -31.26 -18.18
CA LEU A 43 11.64 -29.87 -18.65
C LEU A 43 10.34 -29.62 -19.43
N VAL A 44 9.90 -30.60 -20.23
CA VAL A 44 8.70 -30.51 -21.08
C VAL A 44 7.40 -30.83 -20.31
N ALA A 45 7.47 -31.66 -19.28
CA ALA A 45 6.33 -32.06 -18.44
C ALA A 45 5.41 -30.92 -17.91
N PRO A 46 5.90 -29.73 -17.51
CA PRO A 46 5.04 -28.64 -17.08
C PRO A 46 4.40 -27.86 -18.25
N LEU A 47 4.89 -27.98 -19.48
CA LEU A 47 4.40 -27.18 -20.60
C LEU A 47 2.88 -27.32 -20.82
N PRO A 48 2.28 -28.52 -20.78
CA PRO A 48 0.82 -28.67 -20.87
C PRO A 48 0.07 -28.01 -19.71
N LYS A 49 0.70 -27.88 -18.52
CA LYS A 49 0.10 -27.17 -17.38
C LYS A 49 0.23 -25.67 -17.54
N LEU A 50 1.38 -25.17 -18.01
CA LEU A 50 1.62 -23.75 -18.28
C LEU A 50 0.77 -23.21 -19.43
N LEU A 51 0.41 -24.06 -20.40
CA LEU A 51 -0.49 -23.70 -21.50
C LEU A 51 -1.98 -23.72 -21.10
N LYS A 52 -2.32 -24.47 -20.04
CA LYS A 52 -3.70 -24.54 -19.49
C LYS A 52 -3.96 -23.54 -18.38
N THR A 53 -2.90 -22.98 -17.79
CA THR A 53 -3.03 -21.86 -16.87
C THR A 53 -3.42 -20.63 -17.68
N GLU A 54 -4.61 -20.10 -17.45
CA GLU A 54 -4.99 -18.79 -17.94
C GLU A 54 -4.02 -17.78 -17.31
N TRP A 55 -3.14 -17.21 -18.12
CA TRP A 55 -2.20 -16.17 -17.69
C TRP A 55 -2.99 -14.88 -17.49
N ASN A 56 -3.68 -14.77 -16.36
CA ASN A 56 -4.40 -13.57 -16.00
C ASN A 56 -3.40 -12.54 -15.45
N PHE A 57 -2.66 -11.89 -16.37
CA PHE A 57 -1.90 -10.69 -16.04
C PHE A 57 -2.91 -9.55 -15.83
N ASP A 58 -3.39 -9.45 -14.60
CA ASP A 58 -4.34 -8.41 -14.22
C ASP A 58 -3.60 -7.07 -14.07
N PHE A 59 -3.47 -6.38 -15.20
CA PHE A 59 -2.94 -5.02 -15.27
C PHE A 59 -3.86 -4.01 -14.56
N SER A 60 -5.14 -4.33 -14.39
CA SER A 60 -6.11 -3.48 -13.69
C SER A 60 -5.78 -3.40 -12.20
N LEU A 61 -5.41 -4.50 -11.56
CA LEU A 61 -4.97 -4.47 -10.15
C LEU A 61 -3.70 -3.63 -9.94
N ALA A 62 -2.74 -3.70 -10.87
CA ALA A 62 -1.54 -2.86 -10.80
C ALA A 62 -1.86 -1.37 -10.95
N TRP A 63 -2.80 -1.02 -11.85
CA TRP A 63 -3.26 0.35 -12.06
C TRP A 63 -4.11 0.89 -10.90
N GLN A 64 -4.97 0.05 -10.33
CA GLN A 64 -5.86 0.41 -9.23
C GLN A 64 -5.08 0.71 -7.95
N ASN A 65 -4.03 -0.07 -7.66
CA ASN A 65 -3.13 0.20 -6.54
C ASN A 65 -2.33 1.49 -6.72
N ALA A 66 -1.83 1.77 -7.93
CA ALA A 66 -1.12 3.02 -8.22
C ALA A 66 -2.02 4.25 -8.03
N ASN A 67 -3.29 4.16 -8.44
CA ASN A 67 -4.27 5.23 -8.25
C ASN A 67 -4.67 5.42 -6.79
N ALA A 68 -4.84 4.34 -6.02
CA ALA A 68 -5.20 4.43 -4.60
C ALA A 68 -4.13 5.14 -3.78
N THR A 69 -2.86 4.77 -3.97
CA THR A 69 -1.73 5.43 -3.27
C THR A 69 -1.58 6.89 -3.66
N PHE A 70 -1.80 7.24 -4.94
CA PHE A 70 -1.76 8.64 -5.37
C PHE A 70 -2.91 9.47 -4.78
N GLN A 71 -4.11 8.91 -4.69
CA GLN A 71 -5.28 9.59 -4.09
C GLN A 71 -5.15 9.77 -2.57
N GLU A 72 -4.56 8.80 -1.87
CA GLU A 72 -4.32 8.90 -0.43
C GLU A 72 -3.26 9.97 -0.12
N GLN A 73 -2.11 9.92 -0.79
CA GLN A 73 -1.04 10.91 -0.59
C GLN A 73 -1.44 12.34 -0.94
N THR A 74 -2.28 12.53 -1.96
CA THR A 74 -2.75 13.86 -2.36
C THR A 74 -3.86 14.41 -1.46
N GLN A 75 -4.68 13.53 -0.88
CA GLN A 75 -5.75 13.93 0.02
C GLN A 75 -5.23 14.29 1.42
N ASP A 76 -4.27 13.53 1.94
CA ASP A 76 -3.66 13.83 3.25
C ASP A 76 -2.90 15.16 3.22
N GLY A 77 -2.16 15.43 2.14
CA GLY A 77 -1.48 16.71 1.94
C GLY A 77 -2.45 17.90 1.86
N PHE A 78 -3.60 17.74 1.20
CA PHE A 78 -4.63 18.76 1.12
C PHE A 78 -5.31 19.03 2.47
N LEU A 79 -5.63 17.98 3.22
CA LEU A 79 -6.23 18.11 4.56
C LEU A 79 -5.27 18.82 5.52
N GLN A 80 -3.99 18.46 5.47
CA GLN A 80 -2.97 19.10 6.31
C GLN A 80 -2.78 20.57 5.96
N GLU A 81 -2.68 20.93 4.67
CA GLU A 81 -2.58 22.32 4.23
C GLU A 81 -3.80 23.14 4.67
N LYS A 82 -5.00 22.57 4.56
CA LYS A 82 -6.25 23.22 5.00
C LYS A 82 -6.34 23.38 6.50
N ALA A 83 -5.92 22.38 7.27
CA ALA A 83 -5.87 22.45 8.73
C ALA A 83 -4.92 23.58 9.17
N THR A 84 -3.70 23.62 8.63
CA THR A 84 -2.72 24.66 8.94
C THR A 84 -3.21 26.06 8.55
N GLU A 85 -3.87 26.23 7.39
CA GLU A 85 -4.46 27.52 6.99
C GLU A 85 -5.49 28.02 8.04
N ILE A 86 -6.30 27.12 8.58
CA ILE A 86 -7.33 27.46 9.57
C ILE A 86 -6.68 27.77 10.92
N GLU A 87 -5.68 27.00 11.34
CA GLU A 87 -4.89 27.26 12.55
C GLU A 87 -4.22 28.63 12.50
N GLU A 88 -3.56 28.99 11.39
CA GLU A 88 -2.91 30.29 11.21
C GLU A 88 -3.91 31.46 11.25
N LEU A 89 -5.08 31.30 10.62
CA LEU A 89 -6.14 32.30 10.65
C LEU A 89 -6.66 32.52 12.08
N LEU A 90 -6.89 31.45 12.83
CA LEU A 90 -7.38 31.53 14.20
C LEU A 90 -6.31 32.02 15.18
N ALA A 91 -5.04 31.67 14.96
CA ALA A 91 -3.89 32.20 15.69
C ALA A 91 -3.72 33.71 15.47
N THR A 92 -3.97 34.20 14.25
CA THR A 92 -3.95 35.64 13.94
C THR A 92 -5.03 36.41 14.70
N ILE A 93 -6.16 35.75 14.99
CA ILE A 93 -7.27 36.31 15.78
C ILE A 93 -6.99 36.20 17.30
N GLY A 94 -5.91 35.50 17.70
CA GLY A 94 -5.46 35.36 19.09
C GLY A 94 -5.91 34.07 19.78
N PHE A 95 -6.40 33.08 19.03
CA PHE A 95 -6.80 31.78 19.56
C PHE A 95 -5.71 30.74 19.31
N ASP A 96 -5.29 30.02 20.35
CA ASP A 96 -4.45 28.82 20.18
C ASP A 96 -5.37 27.63 19.89
N VAL A 97 -5.30 27.12 18.67
CA VAL A 97 -6.16 26.05 18.17
C VAL A 97 -5.36 24.97 17.46
N GLU A 98 -5.89 23.76 17.51
CA GLU A 98 -5.41 22.62 16.76
C GLU A 98 -6.60 22.04 15.98
N VAL A 99 -6.44 21.87 14.67
CA VAL A 99 -7.51 21.49 13.75
C VAL A 99 -7.18 20.15 13.11
N GLU A 100 -8.06 19.19 13.34
CA GLU A 100 -7.99 17.87 12.73
C GLU A 100 -9.16 17.71 11.76
N LEU A 101 -8.87 17.39 10.50
CA LEU A 101 -9.87 17.25 9.43
C LEU A 101 -10.04 15.78 9.07
N GLU A 102 -11.28 15.31 8.99
CA GLU A 102 -11.59 13.95 8.54
C GLU A 102 -11.91 13.94 7.04
N LYS A 103 -11.34 12.95 6.36
CA LYS A 103 -11.51 12.69 4.93
C LYS A 103 -12.94 12.25 4.61
N GLY A 104 -13.56 12.90 3.63
CA GLY A 104 -14.84 12.45 3.07
C GLY A 104 -14.71 11.46 1.90
N GLU A 105 -15.86 10.98 1.42
CA GLU A 105 -15.93 9.99 0.32
C GLU A 105 -15.39 10.55 -1.02
N GLY A 106 -15.41 11.86 -1.24
CA GLY A 106 -14.86 12.53 -2.42
C GLY A 106 -13.37 12.87 -2.34
N VAL A 107 -12.75 13.11 -3.51
CA VAL A 107 -11.38 13.63 -3.61
C VAL A 107 -11.39 15.11 -3.24
N PHE A 108 -10.53 15.53 -2.31
CA PHE A 108 -10.51 16.88 -1.73
C PHE A 108 -11.78 17.27 -0.95
N GLU A 109 -12.53 16.28 -0.45
CA GLU A 109 -13.70 16.52 0.39
C GLU A 109 -13.36 16.35 1.87
N VAL A 110 -13.82 17.30 2.67
CA VAL A 110 -13.74 17.29 4.13
C VAL A 110 -15.10 16.87 4.65
N GLU A 111 -15.18 15.73 5.35
CA GLU A 111 -16.45 15.26 5.90
C GLU A 111 -16.75 15.92 7.24
N SER A 112 -15.74 16.04 8.10
CA SER A 112 -15.87 16.60 9.43
C SER A 112 -14.61 17.36 9.84
N ALA A 113 -14.76 18.29 10.78
CA ALA A 113 -13.64 19.04 11.33
C ALA A 113 -13.73 19.06 12.85
N THR A 114 -12.65 18.61 13.50
CA THR A 114 -12.49 18.69 14.96
C THR A 114 -11.54 19.84 15.28
N VAL A 115 -12.04 20.82 16.02
CA VAL A 115 -11.28 22.01 16.43
C VAL A 115 -11.06 21.96 17.93
N CYS A 116 -9.80 21.83 18.33
CA CYS A 116 -9.37 21.89 19.72
C CYS A 116 -9.03 23.34 20.08
N LEU A 117 -9.85 23.98 20.91
CA LEU A 117 -9.62 25.33 21.43
C LEU A 117 -8.90 25.26 22.78
N TYR A 118 -7.77 25.96 22.91
CA TYR A 118 -7.07 26.08 24.17
C TYR A 118 -7.41 27.43 24.84
N GLY A 119 -8.22 27.41 25.92
CA GLY A 119 -8.59 28.63 26.66
C GLY A 119 -10.09 28.74 27.02
N ASP A 120 -10.61 29.98 27.01
CA ASP A 120 -11.98 30.31 27.42
C ASP A 120 -13.03 29.90 26.36
N ASN A 121 -14.15 29.34 26.82
CA ASN A 121 -15.24 28.82 25.97
C ASN A 121 -16.15 29.91 25.38
N SER A 122 -15.93 31.18 25.75
CA SER A 122 -16.81 32.30 25.39
C SER A 122 -16.94 32.56 23.88
N ASN A 123 -16.04 32.04 23.04
CA ASN A 123 -16.01 32.27 21.59
C ASN A 123 -16.15 30.99 20.74
N ALA A 124 -16.52 29.86 21.35
CA ALA A 124 -16.63 28.58 20.65
C ALA A 124 -17.62 28.62 19.47
N GLU A 125 -18.70 29.38 19.58
CA GLU A 125 -19.73 29.47 18.53
C GLU A 125 -19.26 30.25 17.29
N ASP A 126 -18.45 31.29 17.50
CA ASP A 126 -17.85 32.09 16.41
C ASP A 126 -16.77 31.28 15.67
N VAL A 127 -15.95 30.54 16.41
CA VAL A 127 -14.94 29.62 15.82
C VAL A 127 -15.63 28.53 15.01
N LYS A 128 -16.73 27.97 15.52
CA LYS A 128 -17.52 26.97 14.78
C LYS A 128 -18.04 27.51 13.45
N ASN A 129 -18.54 28.73 13.46
CA ASN A 129 -19.08 29.39 12.27
C ASN A 129 -17.99 29.74 11.25
N ALA A 130 -16.84 30.24 11.71
CA ALA A 130 -15.70 30.56 10.85
C ALA A 130 -15.14 29.31 10.16
N VAL A 131 -14.98 28.21 10.90
CA VAL A 131 -14.45 26.94 10.40
C VAL A 131 -15.44 26.28 9.42
N ALA A 132 -16.73 26.23 9.77
CA ALA A 132 -17.77 25.69 8.87
C ALA A 132 -17.86 26.47 7.55
N LEU A 133 -17.80 27.81 7.60
CA LEU A 133 -17.85 28.65 6.40
C LEU A 133 -16.61 28.48 5.52
N LYS A 134 -15.42 28.39 6.13
CA LYS A 134 -14.14 28.28 5.40
C LYS A 134 -13.97 26.90 4.75
N LEU A 135 -14.46 25.84 5.41
CA LEU A 135 -14.43 24.47 4.90
C LEU A 135 -15.63 24.13 3.99
N GLY A 136 -16.66 24.99 3.93
CA GLY A 136 -17.87 24.73 3.13
C GLY A 136 -18.72 23.57 3.65
N ILE A 137 -18.55 23.19 4.92
CA ILE A 137 -19.23 22.04 5.55
C ILE A 137 -20.35 22.51 6.47
N ASP A 138 -21.35 21.65 6.68
CA ASP A 138 -22.44 21.94 7.60
C ASP A 138 -21.91 22.10 9.04
N LYS A 139 -22.43 23.09 9.77
CA LYS A 139 -22.03 23.38 11.16
C LYS A 139 -22.20 22.17 12.09
N SER A 140 -23.15 21.28 11.80
CA SER A 140 -23.37 20.05 12.56
C SER A 140 -22.20 19.07 12.47
N LYS A 141 -21.38 19.16 11.41
CA LYS A 141 -20.19 18.33 11.19
C LYS A 141 -18.89 18.92 11.76
N VAL A 142 -18.97 20.11 12.36
CA VAL A 142 -17.85 20.73 13.08
C VAL A 142 -17.97 20.43 14.56
N LYS A 143 -17.02 19.68 15.10
CA LYS A 143 -16.91 19.34 16.52
C LYS A 143 -15.89 20.24 17.18
N ILE A 144 -16.27 20.86 18.29
CA ILE A 144 -15.36 21.70 19.08
C ILE A 144 -15.05 20.99 20.38
N ILE A 145 -13.76 20.91 20.70
CA ILE A 145 -13.25 20.37 21.95
C ILE A 145 -12.49 21.51 22.63
N VAL A 146 -12.88 21.87 23.85
CA VAL A 146 -12.16 22.88 24.64
C VAL A 146 -11.22 22.17 25.60
N ARG A 147 -9.91 22.48 25.54
CA ARG A 147 -8.89 21.96 26.44
C ARG A 147 -8.24 23.11 27.21
N GLN A 148 -7.87 22.87 28.47
CA GLN A 148 -7.32 23.91 29.35
C GLN A 148 -5.81 24.10 29.21
N ALA A 149 -5.10 23.18 28.54
CA ALA A 149 -3.67 23.28 28.24
C ALA A 149 -3.31 22.41 27.02
N ARG A 150 -2.37 22.88 26.20
CA ARG A 150 -1.72 22.09 25.13
C ARG A 150 -0.83 21.06 25.83
N GLN A 151 -1.21 19.79 25.83
CA GLN A 151 -0.31 18.74 26.32
C GLN A 151 0.81 18.59 25.29
N ASN A 152 1.93 19.24 25.56
CA ASN A 152 3.21 18.91 24.94
C ASN A 152 3.68 17.57 25.54
N GLU A 153 3.41 16.46 24.86
CA GLU A 153 4.17 15.23 25.10
C GLU A 153 5.42 15.23 24.20
N HIS A 154 6.54 14.93 24.84
CA HIS A 154 7.92 14.88 24.34
C HIS A 154 8.18 13.71 23.39
#